data_AF-E0NK34-F1
#
_entry.id   AF-E0NK34-F1
#
_cell.length_a   1.000
_cell.length_b   1.000
_cell.length_c   1.000
_cell.angle_alpha   90.00
_cell.angle_beta   90.00
_cell.angle_gamma   90.00
#
_symmetry.space_group_name_H-M   'P 1'
#
loop_
_entity.id
_entity.type
_entity.pdbx_description
1 polymer ?
#
loop_
_entity_poly.entity_id
_entity_poly.type
_entity_poly.pdbx_seq_one_letter_code
_entity_poly.pdbx_strand_id
1 'polypeptide(L)'
;MYSKEQRETALQLHDEFQSVTKVIQKLGYPSRQGMYKWLRGRSNPPEDKAERKRINNSKEHPLHPSVETKFAILERCFMKGENVQLVSEETGYSRTSIYRWRKLYVSQGVAALMNEKDRPRGEPEEGPRPQRMK
;
A
#
# COMPACT_ATOMS: atom_id res chain seq x y z
N MET A 1 10.02 28.24 -6.30
CA MET A 1 9.39 27.39 -5.26
C MET A 1 8.58 28.33 -4.37
N TYR A 2 7.31 28.05 -4.09
CA TYR A 2 6.46 28.95 -3.27
C TYR A 2 6.67 28.69 -1.78
N SER A 3 6.56 29.73 -0.94
CA SER A 3 6.70 29.61 0.51
C SER A 3 5.49 28.90 1.15
N LYS A 4 5.64 28.48 2.41
CA LYS A 4 4.52 27.89 3.18
C LYS A 4 3.38 28.89 3.36
N GLU A 5 3.72 30.14 3.68
CA GLU A 5 2.76 31.24 3.83
C GLU A 5 1.97 31.47 2.54
N GLN A 6 2.65 31.55 1.38
CA GLN A 6 1.99 31.70 0.08
C GLN A 6 1.00 30.56 -0.22
N ARG A 7 1.37 29.33 0.16
CA ARG A 7 0.48 28.17 0.02
C ARG A 7 -0.75 28.30 0.92
N GLU A 8 -0.55 28.72 2.17
CA GLU A 8 -1.63 28.85 3.15
C GLU A 8 -2.62 29.96 2.76
N THR A 9 -2.12 31.12 2.35
CA THR A 9 -2.95 32.22 1.83
C THR A 9 -3.78 31.78 0.61
N ALA A 10 -3.17 31.05 -0.33
CA ALA A 10 -3.90 30.55 -1.49
C ALA A 10 -5.01 29.55 -1.11
N LEU A 11 -4.75 28.68 -0.12
CA LEU A 11 -5.75 27.74 0.39
C LEU A 11 -6.89 28.46 1.14
N GLN A 12 -6.59 29.48 1.92
CA GLN A 12 -7.61 30.28 2.61
C GLN A 12 -8.52 31.03 1.62
N LEU A 13 -7.93 31.69 0.61
CA LEU A 13 -8.71 32.34 -0.45
C LEU A 13 -9.55 31.35 -1.25
N HIS A 14 -9.09 30.10 -1.39
CA HIS A 14 -9.92 29.07 -2.02
C HIS A 14 -11.15 28.72 -1.19
N ASP A 15 -11.03 28.70 0.13
CA ASP A 15 -12.18 28.44 1.00
C ASP A 15 -13.23 29.56 0.91
N GLU A 16 -12.78 30.81 0.73
CA GLU A 16 -13.65 31.95 0.50
C GLU A 16 -14.30 31.94 -0.91
N PHE A 17 -13.51 31.71 -1.95
CA PHE A 17 -13.99 31.81 -3.34
C PHE A 17 -14.63 30.53 -3.88
N GLN A 18 -14.37 29.37 -3.26
CA GLN A 18 -14.70 28.03 -3.75
C GLN A 18 -14.32 27.82 -5.23
N SER A 19 -13.27 28.51 -5.70
CA SER A 19 -12.87 28.54 -7.11
C SER A 19 -11.38 28.76 -7.29
N VAL A 20 -10.69 27.73 -7.82
CA VAL A 20 -9.27 27.78 -8.16
C VAL A 20 -8.95 28.91 -9.14
N THR A 21 -9.79 29.14 -10.15
CA THR A 21 -9.55 30.18 -11.16
C THR A 21 -9.54 31.57 -10.53
N LYS A 22 -10.47 31.85 -9.61
CA LYS A 22 -10.55 33.15 -8.92
C LYS A 22 -9.35 33.40 -8.01
N VAL A 23 -8.89 32.37 -7.30
CA VAL A 23 -7.67 32.45 -6.48
C VAL A 23 -6.45 32.82 -7.34
N ILE A 24 -6.29 32.18 -8.50
CA ILE A 24 -5.17 32.44 -9.40
C ILE A 24 -5.26 33.84 -10.01
N GLN A 25 -6.46 34.29 -10.39
CA GLN A 25 -6.67 35.66 -10.86
C GLN A 25 -6.36 36.71 -9.79
N LYS A 26 -6.67 36.43 -8.52
CA LYS A 26 -6.45 37.35 -7.40
C LYS A 26 -4.98 37.42 -6.98
N LEU A 27 -4.29 36.28 -6.91
CA LEU A 27 -2.91 36.19 -6.42
C LEU A 27 -1.85 36.25 -7.53
N GLY A 28 -2.20 35.90 -8.77
CA GLY A 28 -1.24 35.72 -9.87
C GLY A 28 -0.43 34.42 -9.80
N TYR A 29 -0.66 33.60 -8.78
CA TYR A 29 -0.02 32.31 -8.52
C TYR A 29 -0.97 31.43 -7.68
N PRO A 30 -0.72 30.12 -7.52
CA PRO A 30 0.17 29.25 -8.32
C PRO A 30 -0.45 28.93 -9.69
N SER A 31 0.17 28.04 -10.47
CA SER A 31 -0.51 27.43 -11.61
C SER A 31 -1.73 26.61 -11.16
N ARG A 32 -2.69 26.39 -12.07
CA ARG A 32 -3.89 25.56 -11.79
C ARG A 32 -3.51 24.17 -11.25
N GLN A 33 -2.48 23.55 -11.81
CA GLN A 33 -1.96 22.26 -11.33
C GLN A 33 -1.35 22.37 -9.92
N GLY A 34 -0.60 23.44 -9.65
CA GLY A 34 -0.03 23.72 -8.32
C GLY A 34 -1.12 23.86 -7.26
N MET A 35 -2.22 24.55 -7.59
CA MET A 35 -3.35 24.70 -6.68
C MET A 35 -4.02 23.35 -6.37
N TYR A 36 -4.34 22.54 -7.38
CA TYR A 36 -4.87 21.20 -7.16
C TYR A 36 -3.91 20.28 -6.39
N LYS A 37 -2.60 20.45 -6.55
CA LYS A 37 -1.60 19.73 -5.74
C LYS A 37 -1.71 20.12 -4.26
N TRP A 38 -1.86 21.39 -3.95
CA TRP A 38 -2.01 21.86 -2.57
C TRP A 38 -3.34 21.43 -1.95
N LEU A 39 -4.43 21.49 -2.70
CA LEU A 39 -5.75 21.01 -2.29
C LEU A 39 -5.74 19.50 -2.00
N ARG A 40 -5.14 18.70 -2.89
CA ARG A 40 -4.95 17.26 -2.64
C ARG A 40 -4.14 17.00 -1.38
N GLY A 41 -3.06 17.75 -1.17
CA GLY A 41 -2.25 17.63 0.05
C GLY A 41 -2.94 18.13 1.32
N ARG A 42 -4.02 18.90 1.23
CA ARG A 42 -4.86 19.30 2.37
C ARG A 42 -5.90 18.23 2.70
N SER A 43 -6.58 17.70 1.68
CA SER A 43 -7.58 16.64 1.84
C SER A 43 -6.95 15.31 2.24
N ASN A 44 -5.80 15.00 1.63
CA ASN A 44 -5.02 13.81 1.88
C ASN A 44 -3.61 14.30 2.24
N PRO A 45 -3.37 14.73 3.49
CA PRO A 45 -2.00 14.91 3.95
C PRO A 45 -1.22 13.63 3.59
N PRO A 46 0.06 13.74 3.19
CA PRO A 46 0.89 12.56 3.11
C PRO A 46 0.81 11.91 4.49
N GLU A 47 0.02 10.86 4.63
CA GLU A 47 0.13 9.99 5.79
C GLU A 47 1.61 9.65 5.84
N ASP A 48 2.24 9.83 7.00
CA ASP A 48 3.53 9.23 7.29
C ASP A 48 3.30 7.73 7.18
N LYS A 49 3.38 7.21 5.94
CA LYS A 49 3.22 5.80 5.66
C LYS A 49 4.33 5.17 6.45
N ALA A 50 3.94 4.46 7.52
CA ALA A 50 4.87 3.72 8.35
C ALA A 50 5.84 2.98 7.43
N GLU A 51 7.13 3.08 7.73
CA GLU A 51 8.15 2.44 6.91
C GLU A 51 7.84 0.94 6.87
N ARG A 52 7.42 0.47 5.70
CA ARG A 52 7.03 -0.93 5.52
C ARG A 52 8.27 -1.78 5.50
N LYS A 53 8.24 -2.88 6.24
CA LYS A 53 9.32 -3.87 6.23
C LYS A 53 9.49 -4.41 4.80
N ARG A 54 10.74 -4.53 4.35
CA ARG A 54 11.06 -5.14 3.04
C ARG A 54 10.91 -6.66 3.07
N ILE A 55 11.15 -7.25 4.23
CA ILE A 55 10.98 -8.67 4.49
C ILE A 55 9.88 -8.81 5.54
N ASN A 56 8.81 -9.51 5.18
CA ASN A 56 7.68 -9.76 6.08
C ASN A 56 7.83 -11.11 6.83
N ASN A 57 8.85 -11.90 6.50
CA ASN A 57 9.01 -13.28 6.94
C ASN A 57 10.19 -13.41 7.91
N SER A 58 10.09 -14.32 8.87
CA SER A 58 11.19 -14.70 9.78
C SER A 58 11.90 -15.99 9.32
N LYS A 59 13.05 -16.34 9.94
CA LYS A 59 13.79 -17.59 9.70
C LYS A 59 12.94 -18.84 9.98
N GLU A 60 12.08 -18.74 10.98
CA GLU A 60 11.16 -19.79 11.40
C GLU A 60 9.86 -19.81 10.58
N HIS A 61 9.70 -18.87 9.62
CA HIS A 61 8.46 -18.75 8.86
C HIS A 61 8.29 -19.92 7.87
N PRO A 62 7.20 -20.71 8.00
CA PRO A 62 7.01 -21.92 7.20
C PRO A 62 7.10 -21.66 5.68
N LEU A 63 7.71 -22.59 4.94
CA LEU A 63 7.67 -22.56 3.48
C LEU A 63 6.30 -22.99 2.98
N HIS A 64 5.75 -23.99 3.66
CA HIS A 64 4.59 -24.74 3.29
C HIS A 64 3.53 -24.69 4.40
N PRO A 65 2.88 -23.52 4.64
CA PRO A 65 1.82 -23.39 5.64
C PRO A 65 0.75 -24.47 5.53
N SER A 66 0.12 -24.78 6.65
CA SER A 66 -1.04 -25.67 6.66
C SER A 66 -2.15 -25.15 5.75
N VAL A 67 -3.00 -26.07 5.29
CA VAL A 67 -4.19 -25.75 4.50
C VAL A 67 -5.07 -24.73 5.22
N GLU A 68 -5.23 -24.90 6.53
CA GLU A 68 -6.01 -24.02 7.39
C GLU A 68 -5.48 -22.58 7.36
N THR A 69 -4.16 -22.41 7.49
CA THR A 69 -3.53 -21.09 7.41
C THR A 69 -3.76 -20.45 6.04
N LYS A 70 -3.55 -21.20 4.95
CA LYS A 70 -3.81 -20.69 3.59
C LYS A 70 -5.27 -20.29 3.41
N PHE A 71 -6.20 -21.12 3.88
CA PHE A 71 -7.63 -20.86 3.74
C PHE A 71 -8.06 -19.64 4.56
N ALA A 72 -7.61 -19.50 5.80
CA ALA A 72 -7.88 -18.33 6.63
C ALA A 72 -7.39 -17.03 5.98
N ILE A 73 -6.21 -17.04 5.36
CA ILE A 73 -5.66 -15.89 4.63
C ILE A 73 -6.53 -15.54 3.42
N LEU A 74 -7.01 -16.54 2.67
CA LEU A 74 -7.89 -16.32 1.53
C LEU A 74 -9.27 -15.80 1.95
N GLU A 75 -9.83 -16.33 3.04
CA GLU A 75 -11.10 -15.85 3.61
C GLU A 75 -11.01 -14.36 3.97
N ARG A 76 -9.97 -13.97 4.72
CA ARG A 76 -9.72 -12.56 5.08
C ARG A 76 -9.61 -11.66 3.85
N CYS A 77 -8.78 -12.05 2.88
CA CYS A 77 -8.53 -11.24 1.69
C CYS A 77 -9.75 -11.13 0.75
N PHE A 78 -10.47 -12.23 0.52
CA PHE A 78 -11.41 -12.33 -0.60
C PHE A 78 -12.87 -12.54 -0.20
N MET A 79 -13.15 -13.05 1.01
CA MET A 79 -14.52 -13.13 1.52
C MET A 79 -14.84 -11.93 2.41
N LYS A 80 -13.91 -11.52 3.28
CA LYS A 80 -14.05 -10.35 4.16
C LYS A 80 -13.58 -9.04 3.53
N GLY A 81 -12.85 -9.12 2.41
CA GLY A 81 -12.42 -7.94 1.64
C GLY A 81 -11.27 -7.15 2.28
N GLU A 82 -10.50 -7.75 3.18
CA GLU A 82 -9.34 -7.10 3.79
C GLU A 82 -8.25 -6.79 2.75
N ASN A 83 -7.47 -5.73 2.99
CA ASN A 83 -6.41 -5.35 2.08
C ASN A 83 -5.28 -6.40 2.06
N VAL A 84 -5.06 -7.01 0.89
CA VAL A 84 -4.04 -8.06 0.69
C VAL A 84 -2.64 -7.62 1.10
N GLN A 85 -2.29 -6.34 0.98
CA GLN A 85 -1.00 -5.81 1.45
C GLN A 85 -0.88 -5.92 2.97
N LEU A 86 -1.93 -5.53 3.71
CA LEU A 86 -1.92 -5.57 5.17
C LEU A 86 -1.89 -7.02 5.68
N VAL A 87 -2.71 -7.89 5.08
CA VAL A 87 -2.71 -9.32 5.41
C VAL A 87 -1.33 -9.95 5.11
N SER A 88 -0.67 -9.52 4.03
CA SER A 88 0.68 -9.98 3.68
C SER A 88 1.75 -9.54 4.68
N GLU A 89 1.64 -8.32 5.20
CA GLU A 89 2.54 -7.78 6.23
C GLU A 89 2.33 -8.45 7.58
N GLU A 90 1.08 -8.73 7.96
CA GLU A 90 0.73 -9.37 9.22
C GLU A 90 1.09 -10.86 9.25
N THR A 91 0.78 -11.60 8.18
CA THR A 91 0.95 -13.06 8.13
C THR A 91 2.36 -13.49 7.71
N GLY A 92 3.15 -12.54 7.20
CA GLY A 92 4.43 -12.82 6.60
C GLY A 92 4.34 -13.62 5.30
N TYR A 93 3.18 -13.74 4.63
CA TYR A 93 3.15 -14.35 3.30
C TYR A 93 3.14 -13.29 2.23
N SER A 94 4.02 -13.41 1.23
CA SER A 94 4.04 -12.47 0.11
C SER A 94 2.69 -12.42 -0.60
N ARG A 95 2.31 -11.25 -1.10
CA ARG A 95 1.09 -11.11 -1.94
C ARG A 95 1.08 -12.09 -3.10
N THR A 96 2.23 -12.37 -3.69
CA THR A 96 2.39 -13.36 -4.77
C THR A 96 1.96 -14.75 -4.32
N SER A 97 2.35 -15.17 -3.12
CA SER A 97 1.93 -16.45 -2.52
C SER A 97 0.41 -16.48 -2.31
N ILE A 98 -0.16 -15.41 -1.76
CA ILE A 98 -1.61 -15.30 -1.51
C ILE A 98 -2.39 -15.43 -2.83
N TYR A 99 -1.98 -14.71 -3.88
CA TYR A 99 -2.64 -14.83 -5.19
C TYR A 99 -2.45 -16.19 -5.84
N ARG A 100 -1.29 -16.83 -5.66
CA ARG A 100 -1.07 -18.21 -6.14
C ARG A 100 -2.02 -19.18 -5.47
N TRP A 101 -2.19 -19.10 -4.15
CA TRP A 101 -3.16 -19.94 -3.42
C TRP A 101 -4.59 -19.66 -3.86
N ARG A 102 -4.96 -18.38 -4.08
CA ARG A 102 -6.28 -18.04 -4.62
C ARG A 102 -6.53 -18.72 -5.96
N LYS A 103 -5.55 -18.67 -6.87
CA LYS A 103 -5.66 -19.31 -8.19
C LYS A 103 -5.87 -20.82 -8.07
N LEU A 104 -5.11 -21.49 -7.18
CA LEU A 104 -5.28 -22.92 -6.91
C LEU A 104 -6.65 -23.24 -6.33
N TYR A 105 -7.08 -22.47 -5.33
CA TYR A 105 -8.39 -22.61 -4.68
C TYR A 105 -9.55 -22.46 -5.66
N VAL A 106 -9.50 -21.46 -6.55
CA VAL A 106 -10.53 -21.27 -7.59
C VAL A 106 -10.54 -22.43 -8.59
N SER A 107 -9.40 -23.04 -8.88
CA SER A 107 -9.31 -24.13 -9.86
C SER A 107 -9.75 -25.50 -9.34
N GLN A 108 -9.45 -25.81 -8.08
CA GLN A 108 -9.50 -27.18 -7.55
C GLN A 108 -9.96 -27.23 -6.08
N GLY A 109 -10.43 -26.12 -5.51
CA GLY A 109 -10.92 -26.05 -4.14
C GLY A 109 -9.84 -26.19 -3.07
N VAL A 110 -10.26 -26.54 -1.85
CA VAL A 110 -9.40 -26.61 -0.66
C VAL A 110 -8.31 -27.68 -0.79
N ALA A 111 -8.57 -28.80 -1.48
CA ALA A 111 -7.61 -29.89 -1.65
C ALA A 111 -6.31 -29.43 -2.34
N ALA A 112 -6.40 -28.50 -3.29
CA ALA A 112 -5.23 -27.96 -3.98
C ALA A 112 -4.38 -27.00 -3.14
N LEU A 113 -4.81 -26.68 -1.92
CA LEU A 113 -4.03 -25.92 -0.95
C LEU A 113 -3.15 -26.83 -0.08
N MET A 114 -3.26 -28.15 -0.18
CA MET A 114 -2.39 -29.08 0.54
C MET A 114 -0.93 -28.93 0.08
N ASN A 115 0.01 -29.10 1.00
CA ASN A 115 1.44 -29.08 0.72
C ASN A 115 2.06 -30.44 1.03
N GLU A 116 3.21 -30.71 0.41
CA GLU A 116 4.16 -31.71 0.88
C GLU A 116 5.01 -31.14 2.04
N LYS A 117 5.57 -32.03 2.87
CA LYS A 117 6.19 -31.74 4.17
C LYS A 117 7.10 -30.49 4.16
N ASP A 118 7.01 -29.72 5.24
CA ASP A 118 7.76 -28.48 5.41
C ASP A 118 9.27 -28.70 5.63
N ARG A 119 10.09 -27.80 5.08
CA ARG A 119 11.55 -27.73 5.30
C ARG A 119 11.92 -26.30 5.72
N PRO A 120 12.95 -26.11 6.57
CA PRO A 120 13.33 -24.79 7.04
C PRO A 120 13.82 -23.87 5.92
N ARG A 121 13.52 -22.56 6.05
CA ARG A 121 13.73 -21.52 5.02
C ARG A 121 15.17 -21.01 4.90
N GLY A 122 15.92 -21.02 6.00
CA GLY A 122 17.16 -20.25 6.11
C GLY A 122 16.90 -18.75 6.36
N GLU A 123 17.98 -17.96 6.44
CA GLU A 123 17.89 -16.52 6.70
C GLU A 123 17.46 -15.74 5.46
N PRO A 124 16.47 -14.85 5.54
CA PRO A 124 16.12 -14.01 4.40
C PRO A 124 17.15 -12.88 4.25
N GLU A 125 17.84 -12.84 3.11
CA GLU A 125 18.75 -11.74 2.77
C GLU A 125 18.02 -10.59 2.09
N GLU A 126 18.32 -9.37 2.52
CA GLU A 126 17.74 -8.16 1.95
C GLU A 126 18.57 -7.67 0.75
N GLY A 127 18.04 -7.82 -0.47
CA GLY A 127 18.72 -7.32 -1.67
C GLY A 127 18.90 -5.79 -1.69
N PRO A 128 19.72 -5.24 -2.61
CA PRO A 128 19.94 -3.79 -2.69
C PRO A 128 18.65 -3.02 -2.98
N ARG A 129 18.48 -1.86 -2.33
CA ARG A 129 17.31 -0.99 -2.53
C ARG A 129 17.39 -0.39 -3.94
N PRO A 130 16.40 -0.60 -4.84
CA PRO A 130 16.42 0.01 -6.15
C PRO A 130 16.39 1.54 -5.99
N GLN A 131 17.38 2.22 -6.56
CA GLN A 131 17.43 3.68 -6.55
C GLN A 131 16.29 4.19 -7.42
N ARG A 132 15.38 4.93 -6.80
CA ARG A 132 14.30 5.59 -7.51
C ARG A 132 14.93 6.75 -8.30
N MET A 133 15.09 6.56 -9.61
CA MET A 133 15.52 7.65 -10.50
C MET A 133 14.54 8.82 -10.33
N LYS A 134 15.09 9.98 -10.03
CA LYS A 134 14.35 11.23 -9.79
C LYS A 134 13.88 11.83 -11.09
#